data_AF-M1NUY9-F1
#
_entry.id   AF-M1NUY9-F1
#
_cell.length_a   1.000
_cell.length_b   1.000
_cell.length_c   1.000
_cell.angle_alpha   90.00
_cell.angle_beta   90.00
_cell.angle_gamma   90.00
#
_symmetry.space_group_name_H-M   'P 1'
#
loop_
_entity.id
_entity.type
_entity.pdbx_description
1 polymer ?
#
loop_
_entity_poly.entity_id
_entity_poly.type
_entity_poly.pdbx_seq_one_letter_code
_entity_poly.pdbx_strand_id
1 'polypeptide(L)'
;MNDDNLQWLNDEETETWLNVWSFYVWLPTRLDAQLKRDHGISHYDYFAMARISMAEDGRLRMSELAAQSDMTLSHLSRVVTRLENQNWVRRVPDPADGRSTFAELTESGWDLIRAAAPGHVREVRRLFFDHLTPEESHQVGEAMKKIVVGLRPQKEQEGEKRGGGHGPERTSDP
;
A
#
# COMPACT_ATOMS: atom_id res chain seq x y z
N MET A 1 -28.97 10.19 25.62
CA MET A 1 -27.51 10.12 25.78
C MET A 1 -27.00 11.47 25.31
N ASN A 2 -26.49 12.30 26.23
CA ASN A 2 -26.17 13.70 25.95
C ASN A 2 -24.94 13.79 25.04
N ASP A 3 -25.13 14.44 23.90
CA ASP A 3 -24.13 14.90 22.94
C ASP A 3 -23.44 16.20 23.42
N ASP A 4 -23.59 16.55 24.71
CA ASP A 4 -23.17 17.84 25.31
C ASP A 4 -21.65 18.04 25.39
N ASN A 5 -20.85 17.07 24.94
CA ASN A 5 -19.38 17.20 24.89
C ASN A 5 -18.83 17.00 23.47
N LEU A 6 -19.69 17.09 22.45
CA LEU A 6 -19.26 17.08 21.06
C LEU A 6 -18.62 18.44 20.73
N GLN A 7 -17.29 18.46 20.67
CA GLN A 7 -16.56 19.61 20.15
C GLN A 7 -16.63 19.58 18.61
N TRP A 8 -17.52 20.41 18.05
CA TRP A 8 -17.60 20.62 16.61
C TRP A 8 -16.32 21.25 16.08
N LEU A 9 -16.02 20.98 14.80
CA LEU A 9 -14.93 21.63 14.08
C LEU A 9 -15.19 23.13 14.04
N ASN A 10 -14.14 23.92 14.24
CA ASN A 10 -14.17 25.35 13.94
C ASN A 10 -14.13 25.59 12.41
N ASP A 11 -14.23 26.85 11.98
CA ASP A 11 -14.29 27.19 10.55
C ASP A 11 -13.02 26.76 9.79
N GLU A 12 -11.84 26.97 10.37
CA GLU A 12 -10.55 26.60 9.79
C GLU A 12 -10.39 25.06 9.70
N GLU A 13 -10.78 24.34 10.74
CA GLU A 13 -10.79 22.88 10.76
C GLU A 13 -11.77 22.31 9.73
N THR A 14 -12.93 22.95 9.57
CA THR A 14 -13.94 22.57 8.57
C THR A 14 -13.40 22.75 7.16
N GLU A 15 -12.83 23.91 6.85
CA GLU A 15 -12.23 24.18 5.54
C GLU A 15 -11.10 23.18 5.23
N THR A 16 -10.21 22.96 6.20
CA THR A 16 -9.11 21.98 6.07
C THR A 16 -9.65 20.58 5.80
N TRP A 17 -10.66 20.14 6.54
CA TRP A 17 -11.27 18.83 6.36
C TRP A 17 -11.92 18.67 4.98
N LEU A 18 -12.62 19.70 4.48
CA LEU A 18 -13.24 19.68 3.15
C LEU A 18 -12.20 19.64 2.02
N ASN A 19 -11.05 20.29 2.21
CA ASN A 19 -9.92 20.22 1.28
C ASN A 19 -9.31 18.81 1.26
N VAL A 20 -9.12 18.19 2.43
CA VAL A 20 -8.64 16.79 2.54
C VAL A 20 -9.62 15.82 1.89
N TRP A 21 -10.92 15.98 2.11
CA TRP A 21 -11.94 15.15 1.46
C TRP A 21 -11.91 15.31 -0.06
N SER A 22 -11.84 16.55 -0.56
CA SER A 22 -11.75 16.83 -1.99
C SER A 22 -10.49 16.20 -2.60
N PHE A 23 -9.34 16.29 -1.92
CA PHE A 23 -8.11 15.61 -2.31
C PHE A 23 -8.27 14.10 -2.41
N TYR A 24 -8.85 13.46 -1.37
CA TYR A 24 -9.09 12.02 -1.32
C TYR A 24 -10.00 11.52 -2.45
N VAL A 25 -10.97 12.34 -2.89
CA VAL A 25 -11.85 11.99 -4.01
C VAL A 25 -11.14 12.17 -5.36
N TRP A 26 -10.49 13.32 -5.58
CA TRP A 26 -10.03 13.69 -6.91
C TRP A 26 -8.66 13.13 -7.28
N LEU A 27 -7.70 13.07 -6.35
CA LEU A 27 -6.34 12.65 -6.69
C LEU A 27 -6.31 11.18 -7.15
N PRO A 28 -6.86 10.20 -6.40
CA PRO A 28 -6.84 8.79 -6.83
C PRO A 28 -7.55 8.60 -8.16
N THR A 29 -8.69 9.28 -8.37
CA THR A 29 -9.45 9.23 -9.63
C THR A 29 -8.62 9.70 -10.83
N ARG A 30 -7.85 10.78 -10.68
CA ARG A 30 -7.01 11.30 -11.77
C ARG A 30 -5.80 10.42 -12.04
N LEU A 31 -5.15 9.91 -11.00
CA LEU A 31 -4.02 8.98 -11.14
C LEU A 31 -4.45 7.65 -11.77
N ASP A 32 -5.60 7.10 -11.36
CA ASP A 32 -6.17 5.90 -11.96
C ASP A 32 -6.52 6.13 -13.43
N ALA A 33 -7.14 7.27 -13.75
CA ALA A 33 -7.46 7.63 -15.13
C ALA A 33 -6.21 7.76 -16.00
N GLN A 34 -5.10 8.28 -15.48
CA GLN A 34 -3.82 8.35 -16.19
C GLN A 34 -3.26 6.94 -16.48
N LEU A 35 -3.11 6.11 -15.44
CA LEU A 35 -2.58 4.75 -15.58
C LEU A 35 -3.43 3.88 -16.51
N LYS A 36 -4.76 4.01 -16.42
CA LYS A 36 -5.68 3.28 -17.28
C LYS A 36 -5.57 3.69 -18.74
N ARG A 37 -5.43 5.00 -19.03
CA ARG A 37 -5.27 5.49 -20.41
C ARG A 37 -3.95 5.05 -21.02
N ASP A 38 -2.86 5.15 -20.26
CA ASP A 38 -1.52 4.98 -20.80
C ASP A 38 -1.07 3.51 -20.84
N HIS A 39 -1.54 2.71 -19.87
CA HIS A 39 -1.06 1.34 -19.65
C HIS A 39 -2.17 0.31 -19.37
N GLY A 40 -3.43 0.72 -19.33
CA GLY A 40 -4.55 -0.20 -19.10
C GLY A 40 -4.60 -0.80 -17.69
N ILE A 41 -3.86 -0.22 -16.73
CA ILE A 41 -3.76 -0.71 -15.35
C ILE A 41 -4.43 0.22 -14.37
N SER A 42 -4.93 -0.34 -13.26
CA SER A 42 -5.42 0.48 -12.15
C SER A 42 -4.29 1.05 -11.32
N HIS A 43 -4.62 2.06 -10.51
CA HIS A 43 -3.72 2.62 -9.53
C HIS A 43 -3.19 1.59 -8.52
N TYR A 44 -4.04 0.64 -8.09
CA TYR A 44 -3.65 -0.44 -7.19
C TYR A 44 -2.74 -1.48 -7.87
N ASP A 45 -2.95 -1.77 -9.16
CA ASP A 45 -2.05 -2.64 -9.93
C ASP A 45 -0.64 -2.04 -9.98
N TYR A 46 -0.56 -0.76 -10.36
CA TYR A 46 0.70 -0.03 -10.44
C TYR A 46 1.42 0.01 -9.09
N PHE A 47 0.73 0.35 -7.99
CA PHE A 47 1.39 0.45 -6.70
C PHE A 47 1.90 -0.89 -6.17
N ALA A 48 1.14 -1.98 -6.32
CA ALA A 48 1.61 -3.29 -5.93
C ALA A 48 2.90 -3.67 -6.69
N MET A 49 2.89 -3.48 -8.01
CA MET A 49 4.07 -3.75 -8.85
C MET A 49 5.25 -2.83 -8.54
N ALA A 50 5.01 -1.53 -8.29
CA ALA A 50 6.04 -0.58 -7.94
C ALA A 50 6.72 -0.95 -6.61
N ARG A 51 5.95 -1.38 -5.60
CA ARG A 51 6.50 -1.85 -4.32
C ARG A 51 7.39 -3.09 -4.50
N ILE A 52 6.97 -4.05 -5.31
CA ILE A 52 7.80 -5.22 -5.64
C ILE A 52 9.10 -4.76 -6.33
N SER A 53 9.01 -3.84 -7.30
CA SER A 53 10.17 -3.36 -8.07
C SER A 53 11.23 -2.62 -7.23
N MET A 54 10.81 -2.08 -6.09
CA MET A 54 11.67 -1.34 -5.16
C MET A 54 12.23 -2.22 -4.04
N ALA A 55 11.78 -3.47 -3.92
CA ALA A 55 12.30 -4.39 -2.93
C ALA A 55 13.72 -4.84 -3.32
N GLU A 56 14.61 -4.99 -2.34
CA GLU A 56 16.02 -5.35 -2.57
C GLU A 56 16.17 -6.65 -3.39
N ASP A 57 15.34 -7.65 -3.08
CA ASP A 57 15.32 -8.94 -3.78
C ASP A 57 14.36 -8.98 -5.00
N GLY A 58 13.72 -7.85 -5.36
CA GLY A 58 12.70 -7.79 -6.41
C GLY A 58 11.42 -8.58 -6.12
N ARG A 59 11.17 -8.89 -4.84
CA ARG A 59 10.02 -9.65 -4.34
C ARG A 59 9.62 -9.21 -2.94
N LEU A 60 8.35 -9.38 -2.58
CA LEU A 60 7.82 -9.10 -1.24
C LEU A 60 6.88 -10.21 -0.79
N ARG A 61 6.85 -10.51 0.52
CA ARG A 61 5.82 -11.39 1.07
C ARG A 61 4.45 -10.76 0.84
N MET A 62 3.41 -11.56 0.62
CA MET A 62 2.05 -11.03 0.41
C MET A 62 1.57 -10.12 1.56
N SER A 63 1.92 -10.42 2.81
CA SER A 63 1.59 -9.58 3.98
C SER A 63 2.32 -8.24 3.96
N GLU A 64 3.62 -8.25 3.65
CA GLU A 64 4.45 -7.05 3.52
C GLU A 64 3.98 -6.18 2.36
N LEU A 65 3.71 -6.79 1.21
CA LEU A 65 3.20 -6.09 0.03
C LEU A 65 1.84 -5.42 0.33
N ALA A 66 0.99 -6.06 1.14
CA ALA A 66 -0.31 -5.49 1.51
C ALA A 66 -0.11 -4.26 2.38
N ALA A 67 0.75 -4.37 3.40
CA ALA A 67 1.10 -3.27 4.30
C ALA A 67 1.77 -2.10 3.55
N GLN A 68 2.68 -2.38 2.62
CA GLN A 68 3.40 -1.34 1.88
C GLN A 68 2.58 -0.67 0.79
N SER A 69 1.54 -1.35 0.28
CA SER A 69 0.64 -0.81 -0.76
C SER A 69 -0.64 -0.22 -0.19
N ASP A 70 -0.73 -0.08 1.15
CA ASP A 70 -1.91 0.40 1.88
C ASP A 70 -3.20 -0.37 1.49
N MET A 71 -3.08 -1.69 1.32
CA MET A 71 -4.19 -2.59 1.00
C MET A 71 -4.43 -3.58 2.13
N THR A 72 -5.69 -3.97 2.33
CA THR A 72 -5.97 -5.20 3.10
C THR A 72 -5.43 -6.42 2.34
N LEU A 73 -5.04 -7.47 3.05
CA LEU A 73 -4.53 -8.70 2.42
C LEU A 73 -5.54 -9.30 1.43
N SER A 74 -6.83 -9.28 1.75
CA SER A 74 -7.90 -9.75 0.86
C SER A 74 -8.07 -8.88 -0.39
N HIS A 75 -7.78 -7.57 -0.31
CA HIS A 75 -7.76 -6.71 -1.48
C HIS A 75 -6.53 -6.98 -2.34
N LEU A 76 -5.35 -7.00 -1.73
CA LEU A 76 -4.11 -7.30 -2.44
C LEU A 76 -4.19 -8.67 -3.14
N SER A 77 -4.74 -9.69 -2.49
CA SER A 77 -4.86 -11.02 -3.09
C SER A 77 -5.61 -10.98 -4.43
N ARG A 78 -6.68 -10.20 -4.52
CA ARG A 78 -7.45 -9.99 -5.77
C ARG A 78 -6.64 -9.22 -6.81
N VAL A 79 -5.90 -8.19 -6.40
CA VAL A 79 -5.01 -7.43 -7.28
C VAL A 79 -3.94 -8.36 -7.87
N VAL A 80 -3.20 -9.08 -7.03
CA VAL A 80 -2.13 -10.00 -7.47
C VAL A 80 -2.68 -11.10 -8.38
N THR A 81 -3.85 -11.67 -8.09
CA THR A 81 -4.47 -12.66 -9.01
C THR A 81 -4.76 -12.08 -10.40
N ARG A 82 -5.19 -10.81 -10.49
CA ARG A 82 -5.35 -10.14 -11.79
C ARG A 82 -4.00 -9.93 -12.49
N LEU A 83 -2.97 -9.54 -11.75
CA LEU A 83 -1.62 -9.34 -12.28
C LEU A 83 -0.99 -10.66 -12.77
N GLU A 84 -1.24 -11.77 -12.08
CA GLU A 84 -0.84 -13.12 -12.50
C GLU A 84 -1.53 -13.53 -13.80
N ASN A 85 -2.84 -13.27 -13.92
CA ASN A 85 -3.60 -13.55 -15.15
C ASN A 85 -3.07 -12.75 -16.36
N GLN A 86 -2.41 -11.61 -16.13
CA GLN A 86 -1.75 -10.80 -17.16
C GLN A 86 -0.27 -11.16 -17.34
N ASN A 87 0.26 -12.17 -16.63
CA ASN A 87 1.67 -12.55 -16.62
C ASN A 87 2.61 -11.40 -16.22
N TRP A 88 2.19 -10.51 -15.32
CA TRP A 88 3.04 -9.41 -14.82
C TRP A 88 3.64 -9.69 -13.44
N VAL A 89 2.97 -10.51 -12.65
CA VAL A 89 3.42 -10.97 -11.34
C VAL A 89 3.32 -12.49 -11.30
N ARG A 90 4.12 -13.14 -10.46
CA ARG A 90 3.92 -14.53 -10.07
C ARG A 90 4.08 -14.70 -8.56
N ARG A 91 3.33 -15.63 -7.97
CA ARG A 91 3.52 -16.07 -6.59
C ARG A 91 4.54 -17.20 -6.53
N VAL A 92 5.48 -17.08 -5.59
CA VAL A 92 6.50 -18.10 -5.31
C VAL A 92 6.40 -18.52 -3.84
N PRO A 93 6.36 -19.84 -3.54
CA PRO A 93 6.41 -20.31 -2.16
C PRO A 93 7.68 -19.82 -1.46
N ASP A 94 7.57 -19.43 -0.19
CA ASP A 94 8.76 -19.16 0.60
C ASP A 94 9.45 -20.48 0.96
N PRO A 95 10.73 -20.68 0.61
CA PRO A 95 11.48 -21.89 0.96
C PRO A 95 11.71 -22.05 2.47
N ALA A 96 11.67 -20.96 3.25
CA ALA A 96 11.83 -21.00 4.70
C ALA A 96 10.52 -21.28 5.45
N ASP A 97 9.39 -20.78 4.92
CA ASP A 97 8.04 -21.00 5.45
C ASP A 97 7.05 -21.26 4.31
N GLY A 98 6.81 -22.53 4.00
CA GLY A 98 5.90 -22.96 2.93
C GLY A 98 4.42 -22.54 3.11
N ARG A 99 4.05 -21.91 4.23
CA ARG A 99 2.71 -21.31 4.41
C ARG A 99 2.60 -19.90 3.83
N SER A 100 3.73 -19.25 3.59
CA SER A 100 3.80 -17.90 3.07
C SER A 100 4.21 -17.89 1.59
N THR A 101 3.79 -16.84 0.88
CA THR A 101 4.12 -16.66 -0.54
C THR A 101 4.71 -15.29 -0.76
N PHE A 102 5.73 -15.25 -1.61
CA PHE A 102 6.25 -14.03 -2.20
C PHE A 102 5.47 -13.69 -3.47
N ALA A 103 5.34 -12.40 -3.75
CA ALA A 103 4.99 -11.89 -5.06
C ALA A 103 6.24 -11.28 -5.70
N GLU A 104 6.50 -11.62 -6.95
CA GLU A 104 7.63 -11.11 -7.73
C GLU A 104 7.18 -10.74 -9.14
N LEU A 105 7.86 -9.74 -9.72
CA LEU A 105 7.62 -9.33 -11.10
C LEU A 105 8.17 -10.37 -12.07
N THR A 106 7.41 -10.68 -13.11
CA THR A 106 7.93 -11.35 -14.30
C THR A 106 8.72 -10.34 -15.16
N GLU A 107 9.39 -10.81 -16.21
CA GLU A 107 10.06 -9.93 -17.18
C GLU A 107 9.09 -8.90 -17.78
N SER A 108 7.90 -9.33 -18.23
CA SER A 108 6.86 -8.43 -18.72
C SER A 108 6.32 -7.47 -17.65
N GLY A 109 6.33 -7.87 -16.38
CA GLY A 109 6.01 -6.99 -15.26
C GLY A 109 7.05 -5.87 -15.07
N TRP A 110 8.33 -6.20 -15.19
CA TRP A 110 9.41 -5.22 -15.17
C TRP A 110 9.34 -4.24 -16.33
N ASP A 111 9.06 -4.72 -17.54
CA ASP A 111 8.87 -3.87 -18.71
C ASP A 111 7.73 -2.88 -18.53
N LEU A 112 6.59 -3.35 -18.01
CA LEU A 112 5.44 -2.50 -17.73
C LEU A 112 5.77 -1.41 -16.71
N ILE A 113 6.42 -1.73 -15.59
CA ILE A 113 6.79 -0.72 -14.59
C ILE A 113 7.78 0.29 -15.13
N ARG A 114 8.79 -0.15 -15.89
CA ARG A 114 9.75 0.78 -16.52
C ARG A 114 9.07 1.73 -17.50
N ALA A 115 8.06 1.26 -18.23
CA ALA A 115 7.28 2.09 -19.13
C ALA A 115 6.34 3.05 -18.39
N ALA A 116 5.68 2.59 -17.33
CA ALA A 116 4.65 3.33 -16.61
C ALA A 116 5.19 4.38 -15.64
N ALA A 117 6.31 4.10 -14.97
CA ALA A 117 6.83 4.94 -13.90
C ALA A 117 7.10 6.40 -14.32
N PRO A 118 7.74 6.71 -15.47
CA PRO A 118 7.96 8.10 -15.87
C PRO A 118 6.67 8.89 -16.08
N GLY A 119 5.64 8.26 -16.66
CA GLY A 119 4.32 8.88 -16.86
C GLY A 119 3.63 9.16 -15.53
N HIS A 120 3.64 8.16 -14.64
CA HIS A 120 3.07 8.29 -13.31
C HIS A 120 3.74 9.38 -12.47
N VAL A 121 5.08 9.43 -12.44
CA VAL A 121 5.83 10.46 -11.70
C VAL A 121 5.52 11.86 -12.22
N ARG A 122 5.45 12.04 -13.55
CA ARG A 122 5.06 13.33 -14.14
C ARG A 122 3.66 13.75 -13.71
N GLU A 123 2.71 12.81 -13.68
CA GLU A 123 1.33 13.13 -13.28
C GLU A 123 1.22 13.46 -11.79
N VAL A 124 1.94 12.74 -10.92
CA VAL A 124 2.02 13.06 -9.49
C VAL A 124 2.62 14.44 -9.26
N ARG A 125 3.69 14.80 -9.97
CA ARG A 125 4.26 16.15 -9.90
C ARG A 125 3.25 17.21 -10.33
N ARG A 126 2.66 17.03 -11.51
CA ARG A 126 1.70 17.98 -12.10
C ARG A 126 0.48 18.20 -11.22
N LEU A 127 -0.05 17.15 -10.59
CA LEU A 127 -1.27 17.23 -9.79
C LEU A 127 -1.04 17.66 -8.34
N PHE A 128 0.19 17.54 -7.83
CA PHE A 128 0.47 17.74 -6.42
C PHE A 128 1.67 18.67 -6.19
N PHE A 129 2.89 18.23 -6.54
CA PHE A 129 4.11 18.95 -6.17
C PHE A 129 4.33 20.26 -6.92
N ASP A 130 3.84 20.40 -8.15
CA ASP A 130 4.01 21.63 -8.93
C ASP A 130 3.09 22.77 -8.42
N HIS A 131 2.20 22.49 -7.47
CA HIS A 131 1.37 23.47 -6.77
C HIS A 131 1.93 23.90 -5.41
N LEU A 132 3.08 23.36 -4.99
CA LEU A 132 3.66 23.56 -3.68
C LEU A 132 5.07 24.13 -3.79
N THR A 133 5.38 25.10 -2.95
CA THR A 133 6.77 25.45 -2.67
C THR A 133 7.49 24.30 -1.95
N PRO A 134 8.84 24.27 -1.94
CA PRO A 134 9.58 23.24 -1.21
C PRO A 134 9.24 23.19 0.29
N GLU A 135 8.99 24.35 0.91
CA GLU A 135 8.62 24.45 2.31
C GLU A 135 7.22 23.89 2.58
N GLU A 136 6.22 24.27 1.77
CA GLU A 136 4.86 23.72 1.88
C GLU A 136 4.86 22.20 1.65
N SER A 137 5.64 21.71 0.68
CA SER A 137 5.78 20.27 0.45
C SER A 137 6.35 19.54 1.66
N HIS A 138 7.32 20.14 2.37
CA HIS A 138 7.87 19.58 3.60
C HIS A 138 6.83 19.57 4.72
N GLN A 139 6.10 20.68 4.91
CA GLN A 139 5.06 20.81 5.93
C GLN A 139 3.91 19.82 5.73
N VAL A 140 3.43 19.67 4.49
CA VAL A 140 2.41 18.67 4.14
C VAL A 140 2.94 17.26 4.40
N GLY A 141 4.19 16.97 4.05
CA GLY A 141 4.82 15.68 4.33
C GLY A 141 4.84 15.34 5.83
N GLU A 142 5.25 16.28 6.67
CA GLU A 142 5.30 16.09 8.13
C GLU A 142 3.92 15.97 8.76
N ALA A 143 2.94 16.74 8.29
CA ALA A 143 1.55 16.63 8.74
C ALA A 143 0.94 15.27 8.36
N MET A 144 1.06 14.87 7.10
CA MET A 144 0.55 13.60 6.59
C MET A 144 1.19 12.41 7.29
N LYS A 145 2.49 12.46 7.60
CA LYS A 145 3.18 11.42 8.35
C LYS A 145 2.53 11.17 9.71
N LYS A 146 2.20 12.22 10.47
CA LYS A 146 1.53 12.12 11.78
C LYS A 146 0.14 11.51 11.64
N ILE A 147 -0.63 11.95 10.64
CA ILE A 147 -1.99 11.48 10.37
C ILE A 147 -1.98 9.99 9.97
N VAL A 148 -1.13 9.60 9.00
CA VAL A 148 -1.04 8.23 8.51
C VAL A 148 -0.62 7.26 9.61
N VAL A 149 0.29 7.67 10.51
CA VAL A 149 0.64 6.87 11.69
C VAL A 149 -0.59 6.59 12.57
N GLY A 150 -1.48 7.57 12.74
CA GLY A 150 -2.73 7.40 13.48
C GLY A 150 -3.80 6.58 12.74
N LEU A 151 -3.82 6.60 11.41
CA LEU A 151 -4.81 5.89 10.58
C LEU A 151 -4.48 4.42 10.34
N ARG A 152 -3.20 4.05 10.35
CA ARG A 152 -2.78 2.67 10.11
C ARG A 152 -3.49 1.76 11.11
N PRO A 153 -4.17 0.68 10.65
CA PRO A 153 -4.83 -0.22 11.56
C PRO A 153 -3.80 -0.78 12.55
N GLN A 154 -4.03 -0.52 13.83
CA GLN A 154 -3.32 -1.22 14.91
C GLN A 154 -3.71 -2.69 14.83
N LYS A 155 -3.00 -3.51 14.05
CA LYS A 155 -3.29 -4.94 14.00
C LYS A 155 -2.05 -5.80 14.23
N GLU A 156 -2.23 -6.69 15.21
CA GLU A 156 -1.69 -8.07 15.22
C GLU A 156 -0.29 -8.31 15.79
N GLN A 157 0.10 -7.64 16.89
CA GLN A 157 1.17 -8.16 17.78
C GLN A 157 0.76 -9.43 18.58
N GLU A 158 -0.53 -9.81 18.56
CA GLU A 158 -1.04 -10.97 19.32
C GLU A 158 -0.93 -12.31 18.56
N GLY A 159 -0.67 -12.28 17.24
CA GLY A 159 -0.52 -13.50 16.43
C GLY A 159 0.80 -14.25 16.67
N GLU A 160 1.84 -13.53 17.09
CA GLU A 160 3.19 -14.10 17.27
C GLU A 160 3.40 -14.73 18.66
N LYS A 161 2.60 -14.34 19.67
CA LYS A 161 2.65 -14.95 21.02
C LYS A 161 1.89 -16.27 21.15
N ARG A 162 1.08 -16.68 20.17
CA ARG A 162 0.31 -17.94 20.23
C ARG A 162 0.93 -19.12 19.47
N GLY A 163 2.04 -18.91 18.76
CA GLY A 163 2.74 -19.96 18.00
C GLY A 163 3.86 -20.71 18.74
N GLY A 164 4.34 -20.18 19.88
CA GLY A 164 5.43 -20.79 20.66
C GLY A 164 4.92 -21.65 21.80
N GLY A 165 4.41 -22.85 21.52
CA GLY A 165 3.82 -23.67 22.59
C GLY A 165 3.46 -25.10 22.26
N HIS A 166 4.26 -25.83 21.47
CA HIS A 166 4.32 -27.30 21.61
C HIS A 166 5.56 -27.89 20.92
N GLY A 167 6.55 -28.27 21.73
CA GLY A 167 7.57 -29.26 21.38
C GLY A 167 7.42 -30.44 22.36
N PRO A 168 7.44 -31.70 21.90
CA PRO A 168 7.07 -32.85 22.72
C PRO A 168 8.26 -33.30 23.58
N GLU A 169 8.04 -33.47 24.88
CA GLU A 169 8.98 -34.22 25.73
C GLU A 169 8.68 -35.72 25.56
N ARG A 170 9.43 -36.37 24.67
CA ARG A 170 9.70 -37.80 24.75
C ARG A 170 11.06 -37.96 25.42
N THR A 171 11.09 -38.55 26.60
CA THR A 171 12.27 -39.24 27.11
C THR A 171 11.84 -40.59 27.66
N SER A 172 12.55 -41.59 27.19
CA SER A 172 12.31 -43.01 27.31
C SER A 172 12.55 -43.57 28.72
N ASP A 173 11.96 -44.74 28.93
CA ASP A 173 12.08 -45.72 30.03
C ASP A 173 13.49 -46.00 30.56
N PRO A 174 13.55 -46.74 31.68
CA PRO A 174 13.92 -48.16 31.58
C PRO A 174 12.83 -49.15 32.02
#